data_AF-A0A3E1YEP3-F1
#
_entry.id   AF-A0A3E1YEP3-F1
#
_cell.length_a   1.000
_cell.length_b   1.000
_cell.length_c   1.000
_cell.angle_alpha   90.00
_cell.angle_beta   90.00
_cell.angle_gamma   90.00
#
_symmetry.space_group_name_H-M   'P 1'
#
loop_
_entity.id
_entity.type
_entity.pdbx_description
1 polymer ?
#
loop_
_entity_poly.entity_id
_entity_poly.type
_entity_poly.pdbx_seq_one_letter_code
_entity_poly.pdbx_strand_id
1 'polypeptide(L)'
;MRKLFVLLALCLTCTGSLFAQQSLTGAWKSVSGDVTSVLLITPTWYTITNYKDKEFLGSFGGTYKANKGQDATIDIVYNTENSSQIGQSSTVAVSIQNGLLYTTSPGGSPQEWRQIDNSTGPLVGNWRISSREQNGKMNNMPLAARRTLKILTGTRFQWIAINIETGEFFGSGGGTYTFENGTYTEKIEFFSRDNSRVGAVLSFKGKVAGNDWDHSGLSSKGEPIHEIWSKTE
;
A
#
# COMPACT_ATOMS: atom_id res chain seq x y z
N MET A 1 46.76 -21.36 55.66
CA MET A 1 45.86 -22.12 54.77
C MET A 1 44.56 -21.34 54.60
N ARG A 2 44.44 -20.53 53.55
CA ARG A 2 43.28 -19.67 53.26
C ARG A 2 42.30 -20.48 52.40
N LYS A 3 41.10 -20.76 52.91
CA LYS A 3 40.03 -21.41 52.15
C LYS A 3 39.39 -20.39 51.20
N LEU A 4 39.49 -20.65 49.90
CA LEU A 4 38.86 -19.87 48.84
C LEU A 4 37.44 -20.40 48.64
N PHE A 5 36.42 -19.60 48.98
CA PHE A 5 35.04 -19.87 48.60
C PHE A 5 34.82 -19.33 47.19
N VAL A 6 34.61 -20.23 46.22
CA VAL A 6 34.17 -19.86 44.87
C VAL A 6 32.64 -19.89 44.86
N LEU A 7 32.03 -18.71 44.80
CA LEU A 7 30.59 -18.53 44.61
C LEU A 7 30.27 -18.79 43.13
N LEU A 8 29.54 -19.86 42.85
CA LEU A 8 29.04 -20.17 41.51
C LEU A 8 27.77 -19.34 41.26
N ALA A 9 27.89 -18.20 40.58
CA ALA A 9 26.75 -17.41 40.14
C ALA A 9 26.10 -18.09 38.92
N LEU A 10 24.97 -18.75 39.16
CA LEU A 10 24.12 -19.31 38.11
C LEU A 10 23.43 -18.16 37.36
N CYS A 11 24.06 -17.67 36.29
CA CYS A 11 23.38 -16.79 35.33
C CYS A 11 22.30 -17.60 34.60
N LEU A 12 21.06 -17.51 35.06
CA LEU A 12 19.88 -17.82 34.25
C LEU A 12 19.87 -16.83 33.08
N THR A 13 20.39 -17.26 31.93
CA THR A 13 20.14 -16.58 30.67
C THR A 13 18.68 -16.85 30.32
N CYS A 14 17.81 -15.88 30.63
CA CYS A 14 16.51 -15.79 29.99
C CYS A 14 16.74 -15.58 28.50
N THR A 15 16.82 -16.68 27.74
CA THR A 15 16.65 -16.65 26.28
C THR A 15 15.18 -16.33 26.01
N GLY A 16 14.81 -15.06 26.19
CA GLY A 16 13.59 -14.54 25.63
C GLY A 16 13.67 -14.76 24.12
N SER A 17 12.84 -15.66 23.60
CA SER A 17 12.65 -15.78 22.16
C SER A 17 12.07 -14.45 21.69
N LEU A 18 12.93 -13.58 21.16
CA LEU A 18 12.50 -12.43 20.38
C LEU A 18 11.85 -13.00 19.12
N PHE A 19 10.54 -13.23 19.16
CA PHE A 19 9.79 -13.40 17.93
C PHE A 19 9.98 -12.10 17.13
N ALA A 20 10.76 -12.15 16.05
CA ALA A 20 10.80 -11.07 15.08
C ALA A 20 9.35 -10.85 14.61
N GLN A 21 8.80 -9.67 14.90
CA GLN A 21 7.46 -9.32 14.47
C GLN A 21 7.46 -9.35 12.93
N GLN A 22 6.73 -10.31 12.35
CA GLN A 22 6.60 -10.43 10.91
C GLN A 22 6.00 -9.13 10.38
N SER A 23 6.66 -8.50 9.41
CA SER A 23 6.23 -7.20 8.90
C SER A 23 4.86 -7.31 8.22
N LEU A 24 3.96 -6.38 8.54
CA LEU A 24 2.65 -6.24 7.88
C LEU A 24 2.79 -5.70 6.46
N THR A 25 3.88 -4.99 6.18
CA THR A 25 4.14 -4.37 4.88
C THR A 25 4.21 -5.44 3.80
N GLY A 26 3.46 -5.25 2.72
CA GLY A 26 3.26 -6.28 1.72
C GLY A 26 1.95 -6.07 0.99
N ALA A 27 1.71 -6.94 0.02
CA ALA A 27 0.38 -7.12 -0.52
C ALA A 27 -0.20 -8.43 -0.01
N TRP A 28 -1.50 -8.39 0.21
CA TRP A 28 -2.27 -9.50 0.73
C TRP A 28 -3.54 -9.65 -0.10
N LYS A 29 -3.98 -10.89 -0.32
CA LYS A 29 -5.17 -11.22 -1.10
C LYS A 29 -6.16 -11.99 -0.25
N SER A 30 -7.43 -11.64 -0.37
CA SER A 30 -8.56 -12.45 0.08
C SER A 30 -9.49 -12.73 -1.10
N VAL A 31 -10.20 -13.86 -1.07
CA VAL A 31 -11.19 -14.22 -2.09
C VAL A 31 -12.44 -14.72 -1.38
N SER A 32 -13.59 -14.14 -1.72
CA SER A 32 -14.89 -14.56 -1.22
C SER A 32 -15.85 -14.71 -2.40
N GLY A 33 -16.21 -15.95 -2.73
CA GLY A 33 -16.93 -16.25 -3.97
C GLY A 33 -16.12 -15.82 -5.19
N ASP A 34 -16.67 -14.86 -5.95
CA ASP A 34 -16.06 -14.26 -7.15
C ASP A 34 -15.39 -12.91 -6.87
N VAL A 35 -15.47 -12.39 -5.65
CA VAL A 35 -14.83 -11.13 -5.26
C VAL A 35 -13.40 -11.37 -4.83
N THR A 36 -12.48 -10.65 -5.46
CA THR A 36 -11.09 -10.52 -5.02
C THR A 36 -10.92 -9.23 -4.23
N SER A 37 -10.35 -9.35 -3.04
CA SER A 37 -9.88 -8.21 -2.24
C SER A 37 -8.36 -8.18 -2.24
N VAL A 38 -7.77 -7.02 -2.53
CA VAL A 38 -6.32 -6.77 -2.43
C VAL A 38 -6.07 -5.71 -1.38
N LEU A 39 -5.28 -6.08 -0.37
CA LEU A 39 -4.80 -5.19 0.68
C LEU A 39 -3.32 -4.88 0.41
N LEU A 40 -3.00 -3.60 0.17
CA LEU A 40 -1.62 -3.13 0.09
C LEU A 40 -1.28 -2.39 1.39
N ILE A 41 -0.13 -2.72 1.97
CA ILE A 41 0.39 -2.09 3.19
C ILE A 41 1.82 -1.63 2.92
N THR A 42 2.05 -0.33 3.06
CA THR A 42 3.39 0.29 3.11
C THR A 42 3.66 0.74 4.56
N PRO A 43 4.81 1.34 4.93
CA PRO A 43 5.07 1.67 6.33
C PRO A 43 4.03 2.57 7.01
N THR A 44 3.35 3.44 6.26
CA THR A 44 2.42 4.44 6.82
C THR A 44 1.04 4.44 6.19
N TRP A 45 0.82 3.69 5.10
CA TRP A 45 -0.45 3.64 4.39
C TRP A 45 -0.94 2.22 4.19
N TYR A 46 -2.26 2.10 4.14
CA TYR A 46 -2.94 0.90 3.68
C TYR A 46 -4.04 1.26 2.68
N THR A 47 -4.38 0.30 1.84
CA THR A 47 -5.53 0.38 0.94
C THR A 47 -6.10 -1.00 0.69
N ILE A 48 -7.42 -1.11 0.70
CA ILE A 48 -8.16 -2.32 0.36
C ILE A 48 -9.00 -2.01 -0.87
N THR A 49 -8.86 -2.82 -1.91
CA THR A 49 -9.68 -2.75 -3.12
C THR A 49 -10.38 -4.06 -3.38
N ASN A 50 -11.68 -3.97 -3.62
CA ASN A 50 -12.55 -5.08 -3.99
C ASN A 50 -12.91 -4.99 -5.47
N TYR A 51 -12.74 -6.09 -6.19
CA TYR A 51 -13.13 -6.19 -7.60
C TYR A 51 -13.55 -7.62 -7.95
N LYS A 52 -14.34 -7.76 -9.01
CA LYS A 52 -14.82 -9.03 -9.57
C LYS A 52 -14.66 -9.00 -11.07
N ASP A 53 -14.00 -10.00 -11.65
CA ASP A 53 -13.66 -10.04 -13.08
C ASP A 53 -12.97 -8.75 -13.56
N LYS A 54 -13.69 -7.86 -14.26
CA LYS A 54 -13.22 -6.54 -14.69
C LYS A 54 -13.89 -5.39 -13.93
N GLU A 55 -14.85 -5.69 -13.09
CA GLU A 55 -15.66 -4.72 -12.36
C GLU A 55 -14.97 -4.31 -11.05
N PHE A 56 -14.73 -3.01 -10.91
CA PHE A 56 -14.34 -2.42 -9.64
C PHE A 56 -15.58 -2.30 -8.74
N LEU A 57 -15.52 -2.86 -7.53
CA LEU A 57 -16.64 -2.84 -6.59
C LEU A 57 -16.47 -1.71 -5.56
N GLY A 58 -15.26 -1.53 -5.04
CA GLY A 58 -15.00 -0.51 -4.04
C GLY A 58 -13.56 -0.47 -3.58
N SER A 59 -13.18 0.64 -2.96
CA SER A 59 -11.88 0.79 -2.31
C SER A 59 -11.99 1.72 -1.11
N PHE A 60 -11.23 1.41 -0.07
CA PHE A 60 -11.04 2.31 1.07
C PHE A 60 -9.61 2.20 1.58
N GLY A 61 -9.16 3.24 2.27
CA GLY A 61 -7.80 3.27 2.78
C GLY A 61 -7.44 4.57 3.44
N GLY A 62 -6.20 4.64 3.89
CA GLY A 62 -5.66 5.79 4.59
C GLY A 62 -4.38 5.43 5.33
N THR A 63 -4.15 6.11 6.44
CA THR A 63 -2.95 5.89 7.26
C THR A 63 -3.20 4.83 8.31
N TYR A 64 -2.13 4.21 8.79
CA TYR A 64 -2.21 3.35 9.96
C TYR A 64 -0.97 3.46 10.82
N LYS A 65 -1.11 3.02 12.07
CA LYS A 65 -0.02 2.86 13.03
C LYS A 65 -0.16 1.53 13.73
N ALA A 66 0.89 0.71 13.67
CA ALA A 66 0.98 -0.51 14.47
C ALA A 66 1.08 -0.14 15.97
N ASN A 67 0.27 -0.78 16.80
CA ASN A 67 0.26 -0.55 18.24
C ASN A 67 1.16 -1.58 18.96
N LYS A 68 1.42 -1.36 20.26
CA LYS A 68 2.03 -2.38 21.10
C LYS A 68 1.04 -3.54 21.25
N GLY A 69 1.37 -4.70 20.68
CA GLY A 69 0.48 -5.87 20.64
C GLY A 69 0.17 -6.32 19.21
N GLN A 70 -0.94 -7.04 19.05
CA GLN A 70 -1.46 -7.54 17.77
C GLN A 70 -2.55 -6.62 17.20
N ASP A 71 -2.44 -5.30 17.38
CA ASP A 71 -3.46 -4.34 16.91
C ASP A 71 -2.82 -3.24 16.05
N ALA A 72 -3.61 -2.67 15.15
CA ALA A 72 -3.27 -1.46 14.40
C ALA A 72 -4.39 -0.43 14.53
N THR A 73 -4.02 0.84 14.73
CA THR A 73 -4.96 1.96 14.57
C THR A 73 -4.94 2.38 13.11
N ILE A 74 -6.09 2.38 12.46
CA ILE A 74 -6.27 2.89 11.10
C ILE A 74 -7.01 4.23 11.15
N ASP A 75 -6.66 5.12 10.23
CA ASP A 75 -7.43 6.32 9.92
C ASP A 75 -7.97 6.17 8.49
N ILE A 76 -9.27 6.34 8.31
CA ILE A 76 -9.92 6.18 7.01
C ILE A 76 -9.91 7.54 6.30
N VAL A 77 -9.03 7.68 5.31
CA VAL A 77 -8.90 8.92 4.52
C VAL A 77 -9.93 8.95 3.40
N TYR A 78 -10.26 7.80 2.82
CA TYR A 78 -11.29 7.69 1.79
C TYR A 78 -12.01 6.34 1.90
N ASN A 79 -13.27 6.31 1.50
CA ASN A 79 -14.06 5.09 1.40
C ASN A 79 -15.15 5.28 0.33
N THR A 80 -15.10 4.48 -0.74
CA THR A 80 -16.06 4.60 -1.86
C THR A 80 -17.42 3.98 -1.57
N GLU A 81 -17.50 3.07 -0.60
CA GLU A 81 -18.72 2.33 -0.28
C GLU A 81 -19.46 2.93 0.93
N ASN A 82 -18.73 3.54 1.86
CA ASN A 82 -19.31 4.16 3.05
C ASN A 82 -18.61 5.46 3.43
N SER A 83 -19.17 6.58 2.98
CA SER A 83 -18.63 7.92 3.26
C SER A 83 -18.75 8.32 4.74
N SER A 84 -19.61 7.69 5.55
CA SER A 84 -19.74 8.05 6.97
C SER A 84 -18.50 7.70 7.78
N GLN A 85 -17.67 6.77 7.28
CA GLN A 85 -16.43 6.32 7.93
C GLN A 85 -15.23 7.24 7.65
N ILE A 86 -15.34 8.15 6.68
CA ILE A 86 -14.25 9.06 6.33
C ILE A 86 -13.93 9.95 7.54
N GLY A 87 -12.62 10.09 7.82
CA GLY A 87 -12.10 10.85 8.96
C GLY A 87 -12.20 10.13 10.30
N GLN A 88 -12.75 8.91 10.34
CA GLN A 88 -12.78 8.12 11.57
C GLN A 88 -11.50 7.32 11.76
N SER A 89 -11.10 7.17 13.02
CA SER A 89 -10.08 6.22 13.44
C SER A 89 -10.72 4.96 14.01
N SER A 90 -10.09 3.80 13.80
CA SER A 90 -10.55 2.52 14.35
C SER A 90 -9.39 1.63 14.72
N THR A 91 -9.56 0.81 15.75
CA THR A 91 -8.60 -0.25 16.10
C THR A 91 -8.99 -1.52 15.38
N VAL A 92 -8.05 -2.09 14.62
CA VAL A 92 -8.19 -3.36 13.93
C VAL A 92 -7.28 -4.37 14.64
N ALA A 93 -7.83 -5.51 15.02
CA ALA A 93 -7.03 -6.62 15.52
C ALA A 93 -6.34 -7.30 14.33
N VAL A 94 -5.05 -7.60 14.49
CA VAL A 94 -4.12 -8.03 13.45
C VAL A 94 -3.27 -9.19 13.99
N SER A 95 -3.44 -10.38 13.43
CA SER A 95 -2.57 -11.52 13.75
C SER A 95 -2.01 -12.16 12.50
N ILE A 96 -0.78 -12.68 12.59
CA ILE A 96 -0.20 -13.50 11.53
C ILE A 96 0.03 -14.90 12.10
N GLN A 97 -0.56 -15.90 11.46
CA GLN A 97 -0.44 -17.30 11.87
C GLN A 97 -0.30 -18.17 10.62
N ASN A 98 0.70 -19.06 10.60
CA ASN A 98 0.97 -19.96 9.47
C ASN A 98 1.11 -19.23 8.11
N GLY A 99 1.67 -18.01 8.11
CA GLY A 99 1.85 -17.20 6.91
C GLY A 99 0.57 -16.55 6.38
N LEU A 100 -0.54 -16.63 7.12
CA LEU A 100 -1.80 -15.95 6.83
C LEU A 100 -1.96 -14.76 7.77
N LEU A 101 -2.40 -13.63 7.22
CA LEU A 101 -2.79 -12.45 7.98
C LEU A 101 -4.28 -12.53 8.29
N TYR A 102 -4.66 -12.21 9.52
CA TYR A 102 -6.05 -12.06 9.94
C TYR A 102 -6.27 -10.63 10.41
N THR A 103 -7.31 -9.98 9.90
CA THR A 103 -7.74 -8.66 10.34
C THR A 103 -9.18 -8.70 10.83
N THR A 104 -9.47 -8.08 11.97
CA THR A 104 -10.83 -7.98 12.49
C THR A 104 -11.17 -6.53 12.81
N SER A 105 -12.07 -5.95 12.02
CA SER A 105 -12.64 -4.63 12.29
C SER A 105 -13.60 -4.69 13.50
N PRO A 106 -13.81 -3.57 14.23
CA PRO A 106 -14.74 -3.53 15.36
C PRO A 106 -16.13 -4.03 14.98
N GLY A 107 -16.65 -5.03 15.70
CA GLY A 107 -17.97 -5.63 15.44
C GLY A 107 -18.04 -6.54 14.20
N GLY A 108 -16.92 -6.75 13.50
CA GLY A 108 -16.82 -7.63 12.33
C GLY A 108 -16.34 -9.04 12.68
N SER A 109 -16.43 -9.94 11.70
CA SER A 109 -15.76 -11.25 11.76
C SER A 109 -14.32 -11.15 11.24
N PRO A 110 -13.41 -12.04 11.67
CA PRO A 110 -12.05 -12.07 11.13
C PRO A 110 -12.04 -12.28 9.62
N GLN A 111 -11.26 -11.47 8.92
CA GLN A 111 -10.95 -11.64 7.50
C GLN A 111 -9.56 -12.26 7.34
N GLU A 112 -9.49 -13.36 6.59
CA GLU A 112 -8.25 -14.04 6.24
C GLU A 112 -7.64 -13.46 4.97
N TRP A 113 -6.31 -13.28 4.98
CA TRP A 113 -5.53 -12.81 3.86
C TRP A 113 -4.28 -13.67 3.64
N ARG A 114 -4.04 -14.03 2.38
CA ARG A 114 -2.81 -14.69 1.93
C ARG A 114 -1.81 -13.66 1.42
N GLN A 115 -0.57 -13.74 1.88
CA GLN A 115 0.49 -12.88 1.35
C GLN A 115 0.73 -13.17 -0.13
N ILE A 116 0.85 -12.12 -0.95
CA ILE A 116 1.15 -12.21 -2.39
C ILE A 116 2.38 -11.39 -2.78
N ASP A 117 2.96 -10.64 -1.83
CA ASP A 117 4.12 -9.77 -2.00
C ASP A 117 4.74 -9.42 -0.62
N ASN A 118 6.07 -9.40 -0.53
CA ASN A 118 6.83 -9.10 0.68
C ASN A 118 7.31 -7.65 0.80
N SER A 119 6.87 -6.75 -0.10
CA SER A 119 7.18 -5.31 -0.07
C SER A 119 8.67 -4.98 -0.19
N THR A 120 9.38 -5.67 -1.09
CA THR A 120 10.78 -5.37 -1.41
C THR A 120 10.92 -4.77 -2.81
N GLY A 121 11.78 -3.77 -2.97
CA GLY A 121 12.03 -3.16 -4.28
C GLY A 121 12.25 -1.64 -4.22
N PRO A 122 12.78 -1.05 -5.30
CA PRO A 122 13.17 0.36 -5.34
C PRO A 122 11.99 1.34 -5.31
N LEU A 123 10.82 0.93 -5.80
CA LEU A 123 9.61 1.76 -5.82
C LEU A 123 8.70 1.55 -4.61
N VAL A 124 9.05 0.67 -3.66
CA VAL A 124 8.25 0.43 -2.46
C VAL A 124 8.04 1.73 -1.68
N GLY A 125 6.77 2.02 -1.38
CA GLY A 125 6.37 3.15 -0.56
C GLY A 125 5.16 3.91 -1.12
N ASN A 126 4.94 5.06 -0.51
CA ASN A 126 3.87 5.99 -0.87
C ASN A 126 4.47 7.12 -1.68
N TRP A 127 3.86 7.41 -2.82
CA TRP A 127 4.32 8.43 -3.74
C TRP A 127 3.19 9.38 -4.05
N ARG A 128 3.49 10.67 -4.15
CA ARG A 128 2.56 11.70 -4.57
C ARG A 128 3.10 12.35 -5.83
N ILE A 129 2.23 12.54 -6.82
CA ILE A 129 2.60 13.37 -7.97
C ILE A 129 2.98 14.77 -7.50
N SER A 130 4.19 15.20 -7.83
CA SER A 130 4.78 16.48 -7.43
C SER A 130 5.05 17.38 -8.62
N SER A 131 5.12 16.85 -9.84
CA SER A 131 5.15 17.65 -11.06
C SER A 131 4.54 16.91 -12.22
N ARG A 132 4.04 17.65 -13.20
CA ARG A 132 3.52 17.09 -14.45
C ARG A 132 3.86 18.01 -15.62
N GLU A 133 4.26 17.39 -16.72
CA GLU A 133 4.47 18.10 -17.97
C GLU A 133 3.14 18.53 -18.58
N GLN A 134 3.06 19.80 -18.96
CA GLN A 134 1.97 20.35 -19.77
C GLN A 134 2.57 21.29 -20.81
N ASN A 135 2.16 21.13 -22.07
CA ASN A 135 2.65 21.92 -23.20
C ASN A 135 4.19 21.96 -23.30
N GLY A 136 4.85 20.81 -23.06
CA GLY A 136 6.32 20.68 -23.14
C GLY A 136 7.08 21.29 -21.97
N LYS A 137 6.41 21.77 -20.92
CA LYS A 137 7.03 22.33 -19.72
C LYS A 137 6.63 21.54 -18.49
N MET A 138 7.61 21.19 -17.65
CA MET A 138 7.35 20.58 -16.35
C MET A 138 6.77 21.63 -15.38
N ASN A 139 5.60 21.35 -14.80
CA ASN A 139 4.92 22.23 -13.86
C ASN A 139 4.89 21.59 -12.47
N ASN A 140 5.35 22.33 -11.47
CA ASN A 140 5.31 21.90 -10.08
C ASN A 140 3.87 21.87 -9.55
N MET A 141 3.53 20.82 -8.81
CA MET A 141 2.25 20.62 -8.15
C MET A 141 2.44 20.81 -6.64
N PRO A 142 2.02 21.96 -6.08
CA PRO A 142 2.16 22.20 -4.65
C PRO A 142 1.35 21.18 -3.84
N LEU A 143 1.73 20.97 -2.59
CA LEU A 143 0.96 20.13 -1.68
C LEU A 143 -0.42 20.78 -1.45
N ALA A 144 -1.48 20.06 -1.80
CA ALA A 144 -2.86 20.49 -1.67
C ALA A 144 -3.75 19.36 -1.15
N ALA A 145 -5.01 19.67 -0.84
CA ALA A 145 -6.01 18.71 -0.37
C ALA A 145 -6.28 17.63 -1.42
N ARG A 146 -6.46 18.03 -2.69
CA ARG A 146 -6.55 17.11 -3.83
C ARG A 146 -5.18 16.53 -4.13
N ARG A 147 -5.04 15.21 -4.03
CA ARG A 147 -3.80 14.47 -4.27
C ARG A 147 -4.05 13.28 -5.18
N THR A 148 -3.07 12.97 -6.01
CA THR A 148 -2.94 11.65 -6.62
C THR A 148 -1.77 10.94 -5.96
N LEU A 149 -2.07 9.82 -5.33
CA LEU A 149 -1.10 9.00 -4.62
C LEU A 149 -0.89 7.70 -5.38
N LYS A 150 0.31 7.12 -5.29
CA LYS A 150 0.60 5.76 -5.73
C LYS A 150 1.17 5.00 -4.54
N ILE A 151 0.47 3.96 -4.15
CA ILE A 151 0.82 3.05 -3.06
C ILE A 151 1.44 1.83 -3.71
N LEU A 152 2.74 1.61 -3.52
CA LEU A 152 3.46 0.50 -4.11
C LEU A 152 4.06 -0.40 -3.04
N THR A 153 3.79 -1.69 -3.19
CA THR A 153 4.53 -2.77 -2.52
C THR A 153 5.60 -3.27 -3.50
N GLY A 154 6.15 -4.48 -3.33
CA GLY A 154 7.26 -4.97 -4.17
C GLY A 154 6.87 -5.29 -5.61
N THR A 155 5.64 -5.75 -5.83
CA THR A 155 5.12 -6.16 -7.16
C THR A 155 3.71 -5.66 -7.44
N ARG A 156 3.09 -4.92 -6.51
CA ARG A 156 1.74 -4.39 -6.68
C ARG A 156 1.67 -2.91 -6.44
N PHE A 157 0.71 -2.29 -7.11
CA PHE A 157 0.49 -0.87 -7.02
C PHE A 157 -1.01 -0.56 -7.03
N GLN A 158 -1.35 0.57 -6.45
CA GLN A 158 -2.61 1.26 -6.67
C GLN A 158 -2.31 2.75 -6.76
N TRP A 159 -2.78 3.40 -7.81
CA TRP A 159 -2.88 4.86 -7.80
C TRP A 159 -4.30 5.27 -7.38
N ILE A 160 -4.41 6.37 -6.65
CA ILE A 160 -5.65 6.85 -6.04
C ILE A 160 -5.67 8.36 -6.14
N ALA A 161 -6.67 8.92 -6.82
CA ALA A 161 -6.93 10.35 -6.86
C ALA A 161 -8.05 10.68 -5.86
N ILE A 162 -7.74 11.44 -4.82
CA ILE A 162 -8.64 11.77 -3.70
C ILE A 162 -8.46 13.21 -3.23
N ASN A 163 -9.42 13.73 -2.50
CA ASN A 163 -9.23 14.85 -1.59
C ASN A 163 -8.95 14.27 -0.20
N ILE A 164 -7.76 14.49 0.36
CA ILE A 164 -7.38 13.92 1.65
C ILE A 164 -8.04 14.60 2.86
N GLU A 165 -8.63 15.78 2.68
CA GLU A 165 -9.33 16.51 3.75
C GLU A 165 -10.82 16.14 3.82
N THR A 166 -11.46 15.96 2.66
CA THR A 166 -12.89 15.63 2.58
C THR A 166 -13.16 14.14 2.31
N GLY A 167 -12.13 13.38 1.94
CA GLY A 167 -12.22 12.00 1.47
C GLY A 167 -12.89 11.81 0.12
N GLU A 168 -13.15 12.89 -0.63
CA GLU A 168 -13.76 12.82 -1.95
C GLU A 168 -12.92 11.95 -2.89
N PHE A 169 -13.56 10.98 -3.54
CA PHE A 169 -12.90 10.03 -4.43
C PHE A 169 -13.05 10.41 -5.90
N PHE A 170 -11.93 10.61 -6.59
CA PHE A 170 -11.90 10.97 -8.00
C PHE A 170 -11.60 9.80 -8.93
N GLY A 171 -10.93 8.76 -8.47
CA GLY A 171 -10.65 7.57 -9.28
C GLY A 171 -9.47 6.77 -8.76
N SER A 172 -9.38 5.50 -9.18
CA SER A 172 -8.28 4.62 -8.82
C SER A 172 -8.11 3.51 -9.85
N GLY A 173 -6.88 3.07 -10.03
CA GLY A 173 -6.53 1.88 -10.78
C GLY A 173 -5.32 1.20 -10.14
N GLY A 174 -5.16 -0.09 -10.40
CA GLY A 174 -4.09 -0.86 -9.78
C GLY A 174 -3.99 -2.27 -10.34
N GLY A 175 -3.02 -3.00 -9.81
CA GLY A 175 -2.68 -4.34 -10.23
C GLY A 175 -1.23 -4.67 -9.91
N THR A 176 -0.55 -5.34 -10.83
CA THR A 176 0.86 -5.73 -10.67
C THR A 176 1.78 -4.80 -11.45
N TYR A 177 3.02 -4.66 -11.00
CA TYR A 177 4.05 -3.97 -11.76
C TYR A 177 5.41 -4.69 -11.70
N THR A 178 6.27 -4.32 -12.65
CA THR A 178 7.72 -4.59 -12.61
C THR A 178 8.50 -3.29 -12.77
N PHE A 179 9.71 -3.23 -12.21
CA PHE A 179 10.64 -2.12 -12.44
C PHE A 179 12.04 -2.65 -12.70
N GLU A 180 12.39 -2.77 -13.97
CA GLU A 180 13.61 -3.43 -14.44
C GLU A 180 14.29 -2.57 -15.49
N ASN A 181 15.61 -2.37 -15.36
CA ASN A 181 16.43 -1.64 -16.33
C ASN A 181 15.85 -0.26 -16.72
N GLY A 182 15.30 0.47 -15.75
CA GLY A 182 14.70 1.80 -15.96
C GLY A 182 13.34 1.78 -16.67
N THR A 183 12.69 0.62 -16.75
CA THR A 183 11.35 0.47 -17.32
C THR A 183 10.38 0.05 -16.22
N TYR A 184 9.34 0.85 -16.02
CA TYR A 184 8.21 0.57 -15.14
C TYR A 184 7.04 0.03 -15.97
N THR A 185 6.62 -1.20 -15.73
CA THR A 185 5.52 -1.82 -16.48
C THR A 185 4.37 -2.14 -15.54
N GLU A 186 3.19 -1.58 -15.82
CA GLU A 186 1.95 -1.83 -15.09
C GLU A 186 1.08 -2.85 -15.85
N LYS A 187 0.49 -3.80 -15.13
CA LYS A 187 -0.61 -4.62 -15.62
C LYS A 187 -1.86 -4.29 -14.81
N ILE A 188 -2.87 -3.76 -15.49
CA ILE A 188 -4.11 -3.28 -14.84
C ILE A 188 -5.00 -4.47 -14.48
N GLU A 189 -5.27 -4.64 -13.18
CA GLU A 189 -6.20 -5.65 -12.65
C GLU A 189 -7.57 -5.03 -12.33
N PHE A 190 -7.61 -3.74 -11.97
CA PHE A 190 -8.86 -3.01 -11.73
C PHE A 190 -8.72 -1.53 -12.12
N PHE A 191 -9.85 -0.91 -12.48
CA PHE A 191 -9.93 0.53 -12.74
C PHE A 191 -11.36 1.03 -12.48
N SER A 192 -11.53 1.95 -11.53
CA SER A 192 -12.84 2.46 -11.09
C SER A 192 -13.56 3.37 -12.09
N ARG A 193 -12.88 3.88 -13.12
CA ARG A 193 -13.48 4.79 -14.12
C ARG A 193 -13.67 4.18 -15.50
N ASP A 194 -12.94 3.11 -15.82
CA ASP A 194 -12.99 2.48 -17.15
C ASP A 194 -12.54 1.01 -17.07
N ASN A 195 -13.51 0.10 -16.91
CA ASN A 195 -13.25 -1.34 -16.82
C ASN A 195 -12.75 -1.96 -18.13
N SER A 196 -12.90 -1.27 -19.28
CA SER A 196 -12.40 -1.75 -20.57
C SER A 196 -10.87 -1.82 -20.61
N ARG A 197 -10.20 -1.15 -19.67
CA ARG A 197 -8.74 -1.13 -19.53
C ARG A 197 -8.18 -2.27 -18.68
N VAL A 198 -9.03 -3.04 -18.01
CA VAL A 198 -8.56 -4.21 -17.24
C VAL A 198 -7.92 -5.22 -18.18
N GLY A 199 -6.71 -5.66 -17.84
CA GLY A 199 -5.85 -6.52 -18.66
C GLY A 199 -4.85 -5.76 -19.53
N ALA A 200 -4.94 -4.43 -19.64
CA ALA A 200 -3.94 -3.64 -20.35
C ALA A 200 -2.57 -3.73 -19.67
N VAL A 201 -1.53 -3.72 -20.49
CA VAL A 201 -0.13 -3.62 -20.06
C VAL A 201 0.42 -2.30 -20.56
N LEU A 202 0.90 -1.46 -19.64
CA LEU A 202 1.43 -0.13 -19.92
C LEU A 202 2.89 -0.09 -19.52
N SER A 203 3.76 0.41 -20.39
CA SER A 203 5.19 0.52 -20.13
C SER A 203 5.63 1.98 -20.16
N PHE A 204 6.40 2.35 -19.14
CA PHE A 204 6.87 3.70 -18.89
C PHE A 204 8.38 3.67 -18.68
N LYS A 205 9.07 4.72 -19.11
CA LYS A 205 10.42 5.01 -18.63
C LYS A 205 10.32 5.45 -17.18
N GLY A 206 11.21 4.95 -16.34
CA GLY A 206 11.27 5.30 -14.93
C GLY A 206 12.69 5.47 -14.44
N LYS A 207 12.93 6.54 -13.67
CA LYS A 207 14.23 6.79 -13.01
C LYS A 207 14.00 7.29 -11.60
N VAL A 208 14.55 6.58 -10.62
CA VAL A 208 14.51 6.98 -9.21
C VAL A 208 15.82 7.71 -8.86
N ALA A 209 15.71 8.90 -8.29
CA ALA A 209 16.81 9.70 -7.80
C ALA A 209 16.46 10.27 -6.41
N GLY A 210 16.96 9.63 -5.35
CA GLY A 210 16.59 10.00 -3.98
C GLY A 210 15.11 9.75 -3.73
N ASN A 211 14.38 10.81 -3.37
CA ASN A 211 12.95 10.75 -3.10
C ASN A 211 12.07 11.06 -4.32
N ASP A 212 12.68 11.32 -5.47
CA ASP A 212 11.94 11.63 -6.69
C ASP A 212 12.03 10.48 -7.70
N TRP A 213 10.90 10.20 -8.32
CA TRP A 213 10.75 9.22 -9.38
C TRP A 213 10.20 9.92 -10.63
N ASP A 214 11.05 10.02 -11.65
CA ASP A 214 10.70 10.47 -12.99
C ASP A 214 10.00 9.32 -13.73
N HIS A 215 8.79 9.58 -14.20
CA HIS A 215 7.89 8.61 -14.83
C HIS A 215 7.32 9.19 -16.12
N SER A 216 7.64 8.58 -17.26
CA SER A 216 7.18 9.07 -18.57
C SER A 216 6.84 7.95 -19.56
N GLY A 217 5.88 8.20 -20.45
CA GLY A 217 5.44 7.22 -21.43
C GLY A 217 4.08 7.59 -22.02
N LEU A 218 3.28 6.58 -22.38
CA LEU A 218 1.93 6.75 -22.91
C LEU A 218 0.90 6.23 -21.91
N SER A 219 -0.17 7.01 -21.70
CA SER A 219 -1.32 6.56 -20.92
C SER A 219 -2.05 5.40 -21.62
N SER A 220 -3.00 4.79 -20.93
CA SER A 220 -3.88 3.77 -21.54
C SER A 220 -4.70 4.28 -22.73
N LYS A 221 -4.82 5.61 -22.89
CA LYS A 221 -5.47 6.26 -24.05
C LYS A 221 -4.48 6.61 -25.17
N GLY A 222 -3.19 6.31 -25.01
CA GLY A 222 -2.15 6.65 -25.97
C GLY A 222 -1.66 8.11 -25.87
N GLU A 223 -2.05 8.84 -24.83
CA GLU A 223 -1.63 10.22 -24.63
C GLU A 223 -0.29 10.27 -23.89
N PRO A 224 0.63 11.17 -24.27
CA PRO A 224 1.91 11.30 -23.57
C PRO A 224 1.70 11.73 -22.12
N ILE A 225 2.43 11.10 -21.21
CA ILE A 225 2.53 11.49 -19.82
C ILE A 225 4.00 11.63 -19.44
N HIS A 226 4.28 12.64 -18.62
CA HIS A 226 5.55 12.83 -17.97
C HIS A 226 5.29 13.49 -16.62
N GLU A 227 5.60 12.76 -15.57
CA GLU A 227 5.24 13.05 -14.19
C GLU A 227 6.45 12.82 -13.30
N ILE A 228 6.63 13.70 -12.31
CA ILE A 228 7.54 13.44 -11.20
C ILE A 228 6.69 13.05 -10.00
N TRP A 229 7.06 11.93 -9.38
CA TRP A 229 6.46 11.42 -8.17
C TRP A 229 7.45 11.57 -7.03
N SER A 230 7.05 12.24 -5.96
CA SER A 230 7.89 12.38 -4.77
C SER A 230 7.39 11.46 -3.66
N LYS A 231 8.30 10.76 -3.00
CA LYS A 231 8.02 9.87 -1.88
C LYS A 231 7.42 10.67 -0.72
N THR A 232 6.34 10.16 -0.15
CA THR A 232 5.69 10.75 1.03
C THR A 232 5.97 9.89 2.25
N GLU A 233 6.27 10.54 3.37
CA GLU A 233 6.36 9.90 4.69
C GLU A 233 4.98 9.36 5.11
#